data_AF-A0AAW4WV89-F1
#
_entry.id   AF-A0AAW4WV89-F1
#
_cell.length_a   1.000
_cell.length_b   1.000
_cell.length_c   1.000
_cell.angle_alpha   90.00
_cell.angle_beta   90.00
_cell.angle_gamma   90.00
#
_symmetry.space_group_name_H-M   'P 1'
#
loop_
_entity.id
_entity.type
_entity.pdbx_description
1 polymer ?
#
loop_
_entity_poly.entity_id
_entity_poly.type
_entity_poly.pdbx_seq_one_letter_code
_entity_poly.pdbx_strand_id
1 'polypeptide(L)'
;MIKSARLNTIIHYLSYLLFILAAILSFPLILSFVYGEGSGLYQSYYYTMILSLLSALLLKVVSNRGNKIINLTTAMQLCAISWIVISFFGAFPFVFALEKSLIDAFLSQQQFLHLLD
;
A
#
# COMPACT_ATOMS: atom_id res chain seq x y z
N MET A 1 9.51 -22.14 18.38
CA MET A 1 8.85 -22.32 17.06
C MET A 1 7.47 -21.64 16.91
N ILE A 2 6.83 -21.09 17.95
CA ILE A 2 5.47 -20.50 17.85
C ILE A 2 5.47 -19.07 17.27
N LYS A 3 6.57 -18.33 17.38
CA LYS A 3 6.67 -16.92 16.94
C LYS A 3 6.57 -16.75 15.41
N SER A 4 7.14 -17.68 14.64
CA SER A 4 7.12 -17.65 13.18
C SER A 4 5.72 -17.86 12.61
N ALA A 5 4.89 -18.70 13.24
CA ALA A 5 3.51 -18.95 12.80
C ALA A 5 2.61 -17.69 12.87
N ARG A 6 2.80 -16.87 13.92
CA ARG A 6 2.05 -15.61 14.09
C ARG A 6 2.45 -14.57 13.06
N LEU A 7 3.75 -14.36 12.87
CA LEU A 7 4.29 -13.43 11.87
C LEU A 7 3.84 -13.79 10.46
N ASN A 8 3.83 -15.08 10.15
CA ASN A 8 3.42 -15.59 8.86
C ASN A 8 1.93 -15.33 8.55
N THR A 9 1.08 -15.35 9.58
CA THR A 9 -0.35 -14.99 9.46
C THR A 9 -0.50 -13.50 9.15
N ILE A 10 0.23 -12.62 9.87
CA ILE A 10 0.23 -11.17 9.63
C ILE A 10 0.66 -10.85 8.20
N ILE A 11 1.79 -11.39 7.75
CA ILE A 11 2.33 -11.16 6.40
C ILE A 11 1.34 -11.61 5.32
N HIS A 12 0.62 -12.71 5.54
CA HIS A 12 -0.40 -13.20 4.61
C HIS A 12 -1.50 -12.18 4.35
N TYR A 13 -2.12 -11.69 5.42
CA TYR A 13 -3.21 -10.71 5.34
C TYR A 13 -2.69 -9.36 4.83
N LEU A 14 -1.48 -8.97 5.23
CA LEU A 14 -0.84 -7.77 4.73
C LEU A 14 -0.62 -7.85 3.20
N SER A 15 -0.19 -9.00 2.67
CA SER A 15 -0.05 -9.21 1.23
C SER A 15 -1.36 -8.98 0.47
N TYR A 16 -2.47 -9.50 1.01
CA TYR A 16 -3.80 -9.30 0.45
C TYR A 16 -4.22 -7.84 0.47
N LEU A 17 -3.88 -7.13 1.55
CA LEU A 17 -4.14 -5.70 1.67
C LEU A 17 -3.40 -4.89 0.60
N LEU A 18 -2.10 -5.16 0.36
CA LEU A 18 -1.35 -4.49 -0.72
C LEU A 18 -1.95 -4.81 -2.10
N PHE A 19 -2.47 -6.02 -2.30
CA PHE A 19 -3.13 -6.39 -3.55
C PHE A 19 -4.42 -5.56 -3.78
N ILE A 20 -5.20 -5.35 -2.71
CA ILE A 20 -6.36 -4.45 -2.74
C ILE A 20 -5.91 -3.01 -2.98
N LEU A 21 -4.83 -2.56 -2.35
CA LEU A 21 -4.29 -1.22 -2.56
C LEU A 21 -3.87 -0.99 -4.03
N ALA A 22 -3.21 -1.98 -4.65
CA ALA A 22 -2.88 -1.92 -6.07
C ALA A 22 -4.12 -1.90 -6.97
N ALA A 23 -5.19 -2.62 -6.60
CA ALA A 23 -6.47 -2.56 -7.31
C ALA A 23 -7.12 -1.18 -7.18
N ILE A 24 -7.07 -0.57 -5.98
CA ILE A 24 -7.55 0.80 -5.76
C ILE A 24 -6.73 1.80 -6.58
N LEU A 25 -5.40 1.65 -6.64
CA LEU A 25 -4.48 2.47 -7.46
C LEU A 25 -4.69 2.29 -8.97
N SER A 26 -5.27 1.17 -9.40
CA SER A 26 -5.63 0.98 -10.82
C SER A 26 -6.77 1.90 -11.25
N PHE A 27 -7.64 2.31 -10.31
CA PHE A 27 -8.72 3.25 -10.58
C PHE A 27 -8.24 4.66 -10.98
N PRO A 28 -7.39 5.37 -10.20
CA PRO A 28 -6.84 6.66 -10.60
C PRO A 28 -5.93 6.57 -11.83
N LEU A 29 -5.31 5.41 -12.11
CA LEU A 29 -4.56 5.20 -13.36
C LEU A 29 -5.46 5.26 -14.59
N ILE A 30 -6.64 4.62 -14.53
CA ILE A 30 -7.65 4.68 -15.59
C ILE A 30 -8.19 6.10 -15.74
N LEU A 31 -8.45 6.80 -14.62
CA LEU A 31 -8.90 8.19 -14.65
C LEU A 31 -7.86 9.10 -15.28
N SER A 32 -6.58 8.98 -14.92
CA SER A 32 -5.49 9.74 -15.55
C SER A 32 -5.44 9.54 -17.06
N PHE A 33 -5.74 8.33 -17.54
CA PHE A 33 -5.83 8.04 -18.99
C PHE A 33 -7.02 8.73 -19.66
N VAL A 34 -8.17 8.79 -18.99
CA VAL A 34 -9.39 9.44 -19.52
C VAL A 34 -9.27 10.96 -19.53
N TYR A 35 -8.68 11.55 -18.49
CA TYR A 35 -8.53 13.01 -18.36
C TYR A 35 -7.37 13.58 -19.19
N GLY A 36 -6.45 12.75 -19.67
CA GLY A 36 -5.32 13.19 -20.50
C GLY A 36 -4.33 14.09 -19.74
N GLU A 37 -4.32 14.04 -18.41
CA GLU A 37 -3.37 14.80 -17.61
C GLU A 37 -1.94 14.30 -17.87
N GLY A 38 -0.99 15.23 -17.92
CA GLY A 38 0.35 15.05 -18.50
C GLY A 38 1.07 13.75 -18.14
N SER A 39 1.91 13.29 -19.08
CA SER A 39 2.63 12.01 -19.06
C SER A 39 3.36 11.66 -17.75
N GLY A 40 3.71 12.66 -16.93
CA GLY A 40 4.33 12.47 -15.62
C GLY A 40 3.40 11.84 -14.56
N LEU A 41 2.11 12.19 -14.55
CA LEU A 41 1.16 11.61 -13.59
C LEU A 41 0.90 10.13 -13.89
N TYR A 42 0.70 9.82 -15.17
CA TYR A 42 0.53 8.45 -15.64
C TYR A 42 1.71 7.54 -15.23
N GLN A 43 2.94 8.00 -15.48
CA GLN A 43 4.15 7.26 -15.11
C GLN A 43 4.24 7.04 -13.60
N SER A 44 3.88 8.06 -12.80
CA SER A 44 3.90 8.00 -11.33
C SER A 44 2.98 6.92 -10.77
N TYR A 45 1.74 6.87 -11.26
CA TYR A 45 0.77 5.85 -10.84
C TYR A 45 1.18 4.45 -11.33
N TYR A 46 1.73 4.35 -12.53
CA TYR A 46 2.20 3.08 -13.10
C TYR A 46 3.36 2.48 -12.28
N TYR A 47 4.38 3.28 -11.94
CA TYR A 47 5.48 2.81 -11.10
C TYR A 47 5.03 2.43 -9.68
N THR A 48 4.14 3.22 -9.09
CA THR A 48 3.55 2.92 -7.77
C THR A 48 2.78 1.60 -7.79
N MET A 49 1.96 1.37 -8.82
CA MET A 49 1.19 0.15 -8.99
C MET A 49 2.11 -1.08 -9.09
N ILE A 50 3.18 -1.00 -9.89
CA ILE A 50 4.16 -2.09 -10.04
C ILE A 50 4.87 -2.36 -8.71
N LEU A 51 5.33 -1.33 -8.01
CA LEU A 51 6.00 -1.48 -6.72
C LEU A 51 5.08 -2.11 -5.66
N SER A 52 3.82 -1.69 -5.62
CA SER A 52 2.81 -2.25 -4.72
C SER A 52 2.50 -3.71 -5.06
N LEU A 53 2.36 -4.05 -6.34
CA LEU A 53 2.18 -5.44 -6.79
C LEU A 53 3.39 -6.32 -6.48
N LEU A 54 4.60 -5.82 -6.75
CA LEU A 54 5.84 -6.56 -6.52
C LEU A 54 6.02 -6.87 -5.03
N SER A 55 5.80 -5.87 -4.17
CA SER A 55 5.83 -6.06 -2.71
C SER A 55 4.72 -6.99 -2.24
N ALA A 56 3.47 -6.87 -2.73
CA ALA A 56 2.40 -7.81 -2.41
C ALA A 56 2.76 -9.26 -2.77
N LEU A 57 3.37 -9.46 -3.94
CA LEU A 57 3.73 -10.78 -4.45
C LEU A 57 4.92 -11.37 -3.68
N LEU A 58 5.93 -10.56 -3.34
CA LEU A 58 7.04 -10.96 -2.47
C LEU A 58 6.53 -11.39 -1.09
N LEU A 59 5.67 -10.59 -0.45
CA LEU A 59 5.10 -10.94 0.86
C LEU A 59 4.24 -12.22 0.76
N LYS A 60 3.50 -12.41 -0.35
CA LYS A 60 2.70 -13.62 -0.59
C LYS A 60 3.56 -14.87 -0.74
N VAL A 61 4.71 -14.78 -1.40
CA VAL A 61 5.67 -15.90 -1.57
C VAL A 61 6.36 -16.24 -0.25
N VAL A 62 6.71 -15.23 0.55
CA VAL A 62 7.30 -15.42 1.89
C VAL A 62 6.26 -16.00 2.87
N SER A 63 4.97 -15.79 2.61
CA SER A 63 3.88 -16.32 3.44
C SER A 63 3.73 -17.85 3.26
N ASN A 64 4.18 -18.61 4.26
CA ASN A 64 4.05 -20.06 4.31
C ASN A 64 2.61 -20.49 4.61
N ARG A 65 2.18 -21.66 4.14
CA ARG A 65 0.80 -22.17 4.23
C ARG A 65 0.49 -22.86 5.57
N GLY A 66 1.20 -22.52 6.64
CA GLY A 66 1.02 -23.10 7.98
C GLY A 66 -0.31 -22.69 8.63
N ASN A 67 -0.73 -23.43 9.67
CA ASN A 67 -1.98 -23.20 10.39
C ASN A 67 -2.13 -21.75 10.85
N LYS A 68 -3.16 -21.08 10.32
CA LYS A 68 -3.42 -19.65 10.49
C LYS A 68 -4.35 -19.46 11.68
N ILE A 69 -3.79 -19.20 12.85
CA ILE A 69 -4.58 -18.93 14.05
C ILE A 69 -4.55 -17.43 14.28
N ILE A 70 -5.68 -16.76 14.01
CA ILE A 70 -5.84 -15.33 14.30
C ILE A 70 -6.17 -15.21 15.78
N ASN A 71 -5.29 -14.53 16.52
CA ASN A 71 -5.53 -14.12 17.89
C ASN A 71 -5.85 -12.61 17.91
N LEU A 72 -6.58 -12.13 18.91
CA LEU A 72 -6.95 -10.72 19.07
C LEU A 72 -5.71 -9.80 19.03
N THR A 73 -4.62 -10.21 19.70
CA THR A 73 -3.35 -9.47 19.69
C THR A 73 -2.76 -9.37 18.28
N THR A 74 -2.85 -10.44 17.49
CA THR A 74 -2.33 -10.50 16.11
C THR A 74 -3.18 -9.63 15.17
N ALA A 75 -4.50 -9.57 15.38
CA ALA A 75 -5.39 -8.68 14.62
C ALA A 75 -5.11 -7.20 14.91
N MET A 76 -4.87 -6.82 16.18
CA MET A 76 -4.51 -5.44 16.54
C MET A 76 -3.17 -5.02 15.94
N GLN A 77 -2.17 -5.92 15.97
CA GLN A 77 -0.88 -5.68 15.32
C GLN A 77 -1.03 -5.55 13.79
N LEU A 78 -1.84 -6.41 13.17
CA LEU A 78 -2.14 -6.33 11.74
C LEU A 78 -2.74 -4.97 11.39
N CYS A 79 -3.70 -4.49 12.17
CA CYS A 79 -4.33 -3.18 11.96
C CYS A 79 -3.28 -2.06 12.00
N ALA A 80 -2.50 -1.96 13.08
CA ALA A 80 -1.48 -0.92 13.19
C ALA A 80 -0.45 -0.95 12.03
N ILE A 81 0.03 -2.15 11.65
CA ILE A 81 0.97 -2.31 10.54
C ILE A 81 0.30 -1.98 9.20
N SER A 82 -0.96 -2.37 9.00
CA SER A 82 -1.71 -2.06 7.78
C SER A 82 -1.83 -0.56 7.55
N TRP A 83 -2.14 0.23 8.58
CA TRP A 83 -2.21 1.68 8.49
C TRP A 83 -0.87 2.29 8.07
N ILE A 84 0.23 1.88 8.70
CA ILE A 84 1.57 2.37 8.36
C ILE A 84 1.92 2.05 6.90
N VAL A 85 1.64 0.82 6.47
CA VAL A 85 1.92 0.37 5.10
C VAL A 85 1.06 1.11 4.08
N ILE A 86 -0.24 1.28 4.34
CA ILE A 86 -1.13 2.06 3.47
C ILE A 86 -0.63 3.50 3.35
N SER A 87 -0.27 4.16 4.46
CA SER A 87 0.24 5.52 4.43
C SER A 87 1.56 5.64 3.65
N PHE A 88 2.44 4.65 3.77
CA PHE A 88 3.71 4.63 3.05
C PHE A 88 3.52 4.47 1.54
N PHE A 89 2.71 3.48 1.11
CA PHE A 89 2.45 3.26 -0.32
C PHE A 89 1.51 4.31 -0.94
N GLY A 90 0.61 4.90 -0.16
CA GLY A 90 -0.27 5.98 -0.60
C GLY A 90 0.48 7.28 -0.93
N ALA A 91 1.67 7.47 -0.36
CA ALA A 91 2.49 8.66 -0.58
C ALA A 91 3.33 8.60 -1.85
N PHE A 92 3.62 7.39 -2.36
CA PHE A 92 4.38 7.17 -3.60
C PHE A 92 3.86 7.95 -4.83
N PRO A 93 2.56 7.98 -5.16
CA PRO A 93 2.09 8.72 -6.31
C PRO A 93 2.37 10.22 -6.17
N PHE A 94 2.32 10.79 -4.96
CA PHE A 94 2.61 12.22 -4.71
C PHE A 94 4.09 12.57 -4.85
N VAL A 95 4.99 11.64 -4.48
CA VAL A 95 6.44 11.83 -4.62
C VAL A 95 6.83 11.94 -6.09
N PHE A 96 6.27 11.08 -6.93
CA PHE A 96 6.58 11.06 -8.37
C PHE A 96 5.77 12.10 -9.15
N ALA A 97 4.53 12.39 -8.74
CA ALA A 97 3.66 13.36 -9.43
C ALA A 97 4.09 14.82 -9.24
N LEU A 98 4.63 15.18 -8.08
CA LEU A 98 5.00 16.57 -7.77
C LEU A 98 6.52 16.84 -7.76
N GLU A 99 7.38 15.84 -8.05
CA GLU A 99 8.85 15.92 -7.89
C GLU A 99 9.29 16.56 -6.56
N LYS A 100 8.47 16.40 -5.52
CA LYS A 100 8.64 17.07 -4.23
C LYS A 100 9.32 16.14 -3.24
N SER A 101 10.07 16.70 -2.29
CA SER A 101 10.71 15.95 -1.21
C SER A 101 9.72 14.99 -0.52
N LEU A 102 10.17 13.79 -0.15
CA LEU A 102 9.36 12.76 0.53
C LEU A 102 8.57 13.31 1.73
N ILE A 103 9.13 14.31 2.42
CA ILE A 103 8.52 14.96 3.58
C ILE A 103 7.32 15.84 3.15
N ASP A 104 7.44 16.57 2.04
CA ASP A 104 6.37 17.40 1.52
C ASP A 104 5.22 16.57 0.94
N ALA A 105 5.54 15.44 0.30
CA ALA A 105 4.54 14.52 -0.23
C ALA A 105 3.73 13.87 0.89
N PHE A 106 4.39 13.43 1.96
CA PHE A 106 3.74 12.86 3.13
C PHE A 106 2.82 13.88 3.83
N LEU A 107 3.29 15.12 4.02
CA LEU A 107 2.48 16.19 4.62
C LEU A 107 1.29 16.60 3.76
N SER A 108 1.44 16.65 2.44
CA SER A 108 0.35 17.02 1.52
C SER A 108 -0.77 15.97 1.50
N GLN A 109 -0.42 14.69 1.55
CA GLN A 109 -1.40 13.61 1.69
C GLN A 109 -2.20 13.74 3.00
N GLN A 110 -1.52 14.07 4.10
CA GLN A 110 -2.15 14.16 5.41
C GLN A 110 -3.06 15.39 5.54
N GLN A 111 -2.69 16.50 4.87
CA GLN A 111 -3.53 17.69 4.74
C GLN A 111 -4.82 17.41 3.95
N PHE A 112 -4.75 16.58 2.90
CA PHE A 112 -5.93 16.23 2.10
C PHE A 112 -6.96 15.42 2.90
N LEU A 113 -6.51 14.56 3.81
CA LEU A 113 -7.39 13.82 4.72
C LEU A 113 -8.15 14.76 5.67
N HIS A 114 -7.50 15.84 6.11
CA HIS A 114 -8.08 16.86 6.98
C HIS A 114 -9.08 17.82 6.29
N LEU A 115 -9.16 17.79 4.95
CA LEU A 115 -10.14 18.56 4.16
C LEU A 115 -11.40 17.74 3.82
N LEU A 116 -11.41 16.45 4.17
CA LEU A 116 -12.52 15.51 3.97
C LEU A 116 -13.34 15.27 5.26
N ASP A 117 -12.90 15.84 6.38
CA ASP A 117 -13.64 15.97 7.65
C ASP A 117 -14.25 17.38 7.77
#